data_AF-A0A1X6ZGM7-F1
#
_entry.id   AF-A0A1X6ZGM7-F1
#
_cell.length_a   1.000
_cell.length_b   1.000
_cell.length_c   1.000
_cell.angle_alpha   90.00
_cell.angle_beta   90.00
_cell.angle_gamma   90.00
#
_symmetry.space_group_name_H-M   'P 1'
#
loop_
_entity.id
_entity.type
_entity.pdbx_description
1 polymer ?
#
loop_
_entity_poly.entity_id
_entity_poly.type
_entity_poly.pdbx_seq_one_letter_code
_entity_poly.pdbx_strand_id
1 'polypeptide(L)' 'MQILRMVLMVTVGFVLAACGADGEPIQPTMSANIGVGSSGTHVGGGVGLRSGGFGVYLGL' A
#
# COMPACT_ATOMS: atom_id res chain seq x y z
N MET A 1 28.00 10.49 -28.64
CA MET A 1 27.85 9.79 -27.35
C MET A 1 26.67 10.28 -26.50
N GLN A 2 26.28 11.57 -26.52
CA GLN A 2 25.18 12.08 -25.68
C GLN A 2 23.79 11.54 -26.08
N ILE A 3 23.51 11.39 -27.37
CA ILE A 3 22.23 10.86 -27.87
C ILE A 3 21.99 9.42 -27.39
N LEU A 4 23.01 8.56 -27.46
CA LEU A 4 22.93 7.18 -26.98
C LEU A 4 22.65 7.10 -25.48
N ARG A 5 23.20 8.04 -24.70
CA ARG A 5 23.04 8.11 -23.25
C ARG A 5 21.62 8.55 -22.85
N MET A 6 21.04 9.49 -23.61
CA MET A 6 19.64 9.90 -23.48
C MET A 6 18.69 8.74 -23.80
N VAL A 7 18.93 8.03 -24.91
CA VAL A 7 18.12 6.86 -25.30
C VAL A 7 18.13 5.80 -24.19
N LEU A 8 19.31 5.49 -23.63
CA LEU A 8 19.43 4.51 -22.55
C LEU A 8 18.62 4.90 -21.31
N MET A 9 18.68 6.15 -20.87
CA MET A 9 17.90 6.59 -19.70
C MET A 9 16.39 6.52 -19.92
N VAL A 10 15.91 6.91 -21.11
CA VAL A 10 14.48 6.83 -21.44
C VAL A 10 14.01 5.37 -21.46
N THR A 11 14.79 4.46 -22.05
CA THR A 11 14.43 3.03 -22.09
C THR A 11 14.39 2.39 -20.70
N VAL A 12 15.34 2.72 -19.82
CA VAL A 12 15.35 2.23 -18.43
C VAL A 12 14.13 2.72 -17.66
N GLY A 13 13.77 4.00 -17.80
CA GLY A 13 12.58 4.56 -17.15
C GLY A 13 11.29 3.86 -17.57
N PHE A 14 11.13 3.56 -18.86
CA PHE A 14 9.96 2.84 -19.37
C PHE A 14 9.87 1.40 -18.86
N VAL A 15 11.00 0.70 -18.76
CA VAL A 15 11.04 -0.67 -18.22
C VAL A 15 10.67 -0.69 -16.74
N LEU A 16 11.10 0.30 -15.96
CA LEU A 16 10.73 0.42 -14.54
C LEU A 16 9.23 0.72 -14.35
N ALA A 17 8.68 1.62 -15.16
CA ALA A 17 7.25 1.94 -15.13
C ALA A 17 6.41 0.70 -15.51
N ALA A 18 6.83 -0.04 -16.55
CA ALA A 18 6.19 -1.29 -16.96
C ALA A 18 6.34 -2.42 -15.93
N CYS A 19 7.39 -2.41 -15.11
CA CYS A 19 7.58 -3.35 -14.00
C CYS A 19 6.71 -3.02 -12.77
N GLY A 20 5.86 -1.99 -12.84
CA GLY A 20 4.96 -1.64 -11.74
C GLY A 20 5.62 -0.77 -10.67
N ALA A 21 6.57 0.12 -11.05
CA ALA A 21 7.03 1.18 -10.15
C ALA A 21 5.87 2.07 -9.64
N ASP A 22 4.78 2.16 -10.40
CA ASP A 22 3.53 2.82 -9.99
C ASP A 22 2.61 1.94 -9.12
N GLY A 23 2.89 0.63 -9.01
CA GLY A 23 2.20 -0.33 -8.13
C GLY A 23 0.72 -0.57 -8.46
N GLU A 24 0.25 -1.81 -8.28
CA GLU A 24 -1.20 -2.08 -8.24
C GLU A 24 -1.80 -1.32 -7.05
N PRO A 25 -3.00 -0.71 -7.16
CA PRO A 25 -3.63 -0.04 -6.03
C PRO A 25 -3.75 -0.97 -4.81
N ILE A 26 -2.96 -0.69 -3.78
CA ILE A 26 -3.00 -1.38 -2.48
C ILE A 26 -4.37 -1.16 -1.85
N GLN A 27 -5.08 -2.24 -1.53
CA GLN A 27 -6.39 -2.16 -0.90
C GLN A 27 -6.22 -1.95 0.61
N PRO A 28 -6.57 -0.76 1.15
CA PRO A 28 -6.59 -0.56 2.59
C PRO A 28 -7.71 -1.39 3.21
N THR A 29 -7.41 -2.03 4.32
CA THR A 29 -8.38 -2.77 5.14
C THR A 29 -8.72 -1.91 6.35
N MET A 30 -9.99 -1.72 6.66
CA MET A 30 -10.43 -0.98 7.84
C MET A 30 -11.29 -1.91 8.69
N SER A 31 -10.96 -2.00 9.98
CA SER A 31 -11.72 -2.77 10.96
C SER A 31 -12.16 -1.86 12.08
N ALA A 32 -13.47 -1.81 12.33
CA ALA A 32 -14.08 -1.09 13.44
C ALA A 32 -14.92 -2.07 14.26
N ASN A 33 -14.66 -2.12 15.56
CA ASN A 33 -15.29 -3.03 16.50
C ASN A 33 -15.98 -2.22 17.58
N ILE A 34 -17.25 -2.53 17.84
CA ILE A 34 -18.04 -1.92 18.92
C ILE A 34 -18.52 -3.05 19.82
N GLY A 35 -17.96 -3.13 21.02
CA GLY A 35 -18.39 -4.05 22.06
C GLY A 35 -19.37 -3.34 22.99
N VAL A 36 -20.53 -3.94 23.23
CA VAL A 36 -21.53 -3.47 24.20
C VAL A 36 -21.72 -4.57 25.24
N GLY A 37 -21.43 -4.27 26.49
CA GLY A 37 -21.56 -5.21 27.59
C GLY A 37 -22.15 -4.57 28.85
N SER A 38 -22.40 -5.39 29.87
CA SER A 38 -22.95 -4.95 31.16
C SER A 38 -22.07 -3.93 31.89
N SER A 39 -20.77 -3.87 31.57
CA SER A 39 -19.81 -2.91 32.12
C SER A 39 -19.58 -1.66 31.25
N GLY A 40 -20.36 -1.48 30.18
CA GLY A 40 -20.28 -0.31 29.29
C GLY A 40 -19.89 -0.65 27.85
N THR A 41 -19.68 0.40 27.06
CA THR A 41 -19.39 0.32 25.62
C THR A 41 -17.91 0.56 25.36
N HIS A 42 -17.29 -0.31 24.57
CA HIS A 42 -15.89 -0.19 24.15
C HIS A 42 -15.82 -0.13 22.63
N VAL A 43 -15.06 0.82 22.10
CA VAL A 43 -14.88 1.02 20.68
C VAL A 43 -13.39 0.83 20.39
N GLY A 44 -13.09 -0.13 19.53
CA GLY A 44 -11.73 -0.42 19.05
C GLY A 44 -11.71 -0.35 17.54
N GLY A 45 -10.61 0.12 16.96
CA GLY A 45 -10.53 0.32 15.52
C GLY A 45 -9.11 0.22 15.02
N GLY A 46 -8.95 -0.25 13.80
CA GLY A 46 -7.65 -0.38 13.16
C GLY A 46 -7.70 -0.26 11.65
N VAL A 47 -6.55 0.10 11.10
CA VAL A 47 -6.31 0.23 9.67
C VAL A 47 -5.14 -0.67 9.27
N GLY A 48 -5.33 -1.39 8.18
CA GLY A 48 -4.35 -2.28 7.60
C GLY A 48 -4.05 -1.88 6.17
N LEU A 49 -2.80 -2.05 5.76
CA LEU A 49 -2.37 -1.96 4.37
C LEU A 49 -1.81 -3.31 3.98
N ARG A 50 -2.24 -3.84 2.84
CA ARG A 50 -1.72 -5.09 2.28
C ARG A 50 -1.26 -4.86 0.85
N SER A 51 -0.01 -5.22 0.59
CA SER A 51 0.60 -5.26 -0.74
C SER A 51 1.19 -6.64 -0.99
N GLY A 52 0.49 -7.47 -1.78
CA GLY A 52 0.89 -8.85 -2.03
C GLY A 52 1.02 -9.68 -0.75
N GLY A 53 2.25 -10.15 -0.47
CA GLY A 53 2.61 -10.93 0.73
C GLY A 53 3.05 -10.08 1.93
N PHE A 54 3.13 -8.76 1.81
CA PHE A 54 3.52 -7.86 2.89
C PHE A 54 2.30 -7.08 3.40
N GLY A 55 2.14 -7.01 4.73
CA GLY A 55 1.03 -6.33 5.37
C GLY A 55 1.43 -5.62 6.65
N VAL A 56 0.90 -4.42 6.87
CA VAL A 56 1.09 -3.62 8.08
C VAL A 56 -0.28 -3.30 8.67
N TYR A 57 -0.44 -3.46 9.98
CA TYR A 57 -1.68 -3.19 10.69
C TYR A 57 -1.42 -2.33 11.91
N LEU A 58 -2.20 -1.26 12.07
CA LEU A 58 -2.21 -0.38 13.24
C LEU A 58 -3.62 -0.37 13.83
N GLY A 59 -3.76 -0.62 15.13
CA GLY A 59 -5.05 -0.58 15.82
C GLY A 59 -4.94 -0.15 17.28
N LEU A 60 -6.07 0.30 17.81
CA LEU A 60 -6.35 0.66 19.20
C LEU A 60 -7.19 -0.43 19.89
#